data_AF-A0A8T9BRJ1-F1
#
_entry.id   AF-A0A8T9BRJ1-F1
#
_cell.length_a   1.000
_cell.length_b   1.000
_cell.length_c   1.000
_cell.angle_alpha   90.00
_cell.angle_beta   90.00
_cell.angle_gamma   90.00
#
_symmetry.space_group_name_H-M   'P 1'
#
loop_
_entity.id
_entity.type
_entity.pdbx_description
1 polymer ?
#
loop_
_entity_poly.entity_id
_entity_poly.type
_entity_poly.pdbx_seq_one_letter_code
_entity_poly.pdbx_strand_id
1 'polypeptide(L)'
;MLFLVSLLPLLGLSLAAPSPQDPGYNCQPGQQCWPTPLEWQALNTSLSGALFLTHPLGEPCYPSTRLTDPETCSLAEAASSNNTSRGAHYGQTYWGNWEACGTSGCGLQSSDPSKLLYSSCSLGRLGSYYIDVRNASHISTALLFAKKHNIRISIKNTGHDFFGRSSVPNALAIWTHNLASLSYQANFTASNCPAADSEHVGEMGAGVTAGDAYRFFNAHGMDVTGGYEESVGIAGGFGMGGGVGDFTTLYGLMVDNAVEFEVVTADGLVRVINECNDPDLFWAMRGGGGGAFAVLTKYRVQLHPMLPIHTYNFVASFEGNTTETLRQVLTAHAENQLAWSEHLVTGGVD
;
A
#
# COMPACT_ATOMS: atom_id res chain seq x y z
N MET A 1 -19.21 -57.00 -37.85
CA MET A 1 -19.94 -55.83 -38.36
C MET A 1 -20.41 -55.05 -37.14
N LEU A 2 -19.60 -54.08 -36.70
CA LEU A 2 -19.87 -53.25 -35.51
C LEU A 2 -20.70 -52.03 -35.93
N PHE A 3 -21.81 -51.78 -35.25
CA PHE A 3 -22.54 -50.51 -35.34
C PHE A 3 -22.07 -49.59 -34.20
N LEU A 4 -21.53 -48.43 -34.58
CA LEU A 4 -21.26 -47.31 -33.67
C LEU A 4 -22.59 -46.66 -33.26
N VAL A 5 -22.80 -46.48 -31.95
CA VAL A 5 -23.78 -45.55 -31.40
C VAL A 5 -23.00 -44.35 -30.86
N SER A 6 -23.12 -43.21 -31.53
CA SER A 6 -22.50 -41.94 -31.11
C SER A 6 -23.33 -41.31 -29.99
N LEU A 7 -22.76 -41.25 -28.78
CA LEU A 7 -23.24 -40.36 -27.73
C LEU A 7 -22.63 -38.96 -27.93
N LEU A 8 -23.47 -38.00 -28.33
CA LEU A 8 -23.14 -36.57 -28.27
C LEU A 8 -23.12 -36.13 -26.79
N PRO A 9 -22.07 -35.43 -26.32
CA PRO A 9 -22.10 -34.82 -24.99
C PRO A 9 -23.03 -33.60 -25.01
N LEU A 10 -23.96 -33.55 -24.06
CA LEU A 10 -24.70 -32.32 -23.76
C LEU A 10 -23.68 -31.26 -23.31
N LEU A 11 -23.50 -30.22 -24.13
CA LEU A 11 -22.89 -28.97 -23.67
C LEU A 11 -23.81 -28.38 -22.59
N GLY A 12 -23.38 -28.48 -21.34
CA GLY A 12 -23.95 -27.68 -20.26
C GLY A 12 -23.72 -26.21 -20.58
N LEU A 13 -24.80 -25.44 -20.72
CA LEU A 13 -24.71 -23.99 -20.74
C LEU A 13 -24.09 -23.54 -19.41
N SER A 14 -22.82 -23.14 -19.46
CA SER A 14 -22.22 -22.32 -18.41
C SER A 14 -22.97 -21.00 -18.40
N LEU A 15 -23.85 -20.81 -17.42
CA LEU A 15 -24.38 -19.49 -17.08
C LEU A 15 -23.18 -18.61 -16.72
N ALA A 16 -22.79 -17.72 -17.64
CA ALA A 16 -21.85 -16.67 -17.34
C ALA A 16 -22.41 -15.90 -16.13
N ALA A 17 -21.64 -15.84 -15.04
CA ALA A 17 -21.98 -14.97 -13.93
C ALA A 17 -22.20 -13.55 -14.51
N PRO A 18 -23.30 -12.86 -14.16
CA PRO A 18 -23.49 -11.49 -14.60
C PRO A 18 -22.24 -10.69 -14.23
N SER A 19 -21.74 -9.88 -15.18
CA SER A 19 -20.64 -8.96 -14.87
C SER A 19 -21.01 -8.22 -13.58
N PRO A 20 -20.12 -8.12 -12.57
CA PRO A 20 -20.41 -7.36 -11.38
C PRO A 20 -20.93 -5.99 -11.79
N GLN A 21 -22.19 -5.67 -11.46
CA GLN A 21 -22.71 -4.32 -11.67
C GLN A 21 -21.83 -3.38 -10.85
N ASP A 22 -21.32 -2.31 -11.49
CA ASP A 22 -20.56 -1.27 -10.80
C ASP A 22 -21.39 -0.80 -9.59
N PRO A 23 -20.88 -0.91 -8.35
CA PRO A 23 -21.63 -0.69 -7.13
C PRO A 23 -22.12 0.77 -6.94
N GLY A 24 -21.83 1.68 -7.87
CA GLY A 24 -22.59 2.94 -7.99
C GLY A 24 -21.94 4.17 -7.36
N TYR A 25 -20.61 4.20 -7.23
CA TYR A 25 -19.87 5.38 -6.77
C TYR A 25 -19.26 6.12 -7.96
N ASN A 26 -20.10 6.75 -8.79
CA ASN A 26 -19.68 7.29 -10.08
C ASN A 26 -19.78 8.81 -10.17
N CYS A 27 -20.03 9.49 -9.06
CA CYS A 27 -20.04 10.93 -9.05
C CYS A 27 -18.63 11.51 -9.20
N GLN A 28 -18.45 12.39 -10.19
CA GLN A 28 -17.15 12.96 -10.57
C GLN A 28 -17.17 14.49 -10.52
N PRO A 29 -16.00 15.14 -10.36
CA PRO A 29 -15.89 16.59 -10.40
C PRO A 29 -16.59 17.21 -11.62
N GLY A 30 -17.36 18.28 -11.38
CA GLY A 30 -18.10 18.99 -12.43
C GLY A 30 -19.50 18.43 -12.74
N GLN A 31 -19.86 17.26 -12.22
CA GLN A 31 -21.21 16.74 -12.33
C GLN A 31 -22.16 17.35 -11.28
N GLN A 32 -23.47 17.34 -11.54
CA GLN A 32 -24.47 17.89 -10.62
C GLN A 32 -24.51 17.17 -9.25
N CYS A 33 -24.17 15.88 -9.23
CA CYS A 33 -24.08 15.10 -7.99
C CYS A 33 -22.86 15.48 -7.13
N TRP A 34 -21.86 16.17 -7.69
CA TRP A 34 -20.60 16.44 -7.01
C TRP A 34 -20.86 17.42 -5.87
N PRO A 35 -20.30 17.20 -4.66
CA PRO A 35 -20.58 18.05 -3.53
C PRO A 35 -20.24 19.51 -3.82
N THR A 36 -21.10 20.38 -3.33
CA THR A 36 -20.92 21.82 -3.42
C THR A 36 -19.73 22.28 -2.57
N PRO A 37 -19.18 23.48 -2.83
CA PRO A 37 -18.12 24.04 -1.99
C PRO A 37 -18.47 24.10 -0.49
N LEU A 38 -19.75 24.36 -0.16
CA LEU A 38 -20.22 24.37 1.23
C LEU A 38 -20.22 22.97 1.87
N GLU A 39 -20.56 21.93 1.11
CA GLU A 39 -20.50 20.55 1.59
C GLU A 39 -19.06 20.08 1.80
N TRP A 40 -18.14 20.44 0.90
CA TRP A 40 -16.70 20.21 1.11
C TRP A 40 -16.16 20.95 2.32
N GLN A 41 -16.59 22.20 2.54
CA GLN A 41 -16.21 22.97 3.72
C GLN A 41 -16.74 22.32 5.01
N ALA A 42 -17.99 21.86 5.02
CA ALA A 42 -18.58 21.16 6.16
C ALA A 42 -17.86 19.83 6.47
N LEU A 43 -17.46 19.09 5.43
CA LEU A 43 -16.60 17.91 5.58
C LEU A 43 -15.27 18.31 6.23
N ASN A 44 -14.62 19.37 5.73
CA ASN A 44 -13.34 19.82 6.27
C ASN A 44 -13.43 20.24 7.75
N THR A 45 -14.50 20.93 8.15
CA THR A 45 -14.77 21.25 9.55
C THR A 45 -14.92 19.99 10.41
N SER A 46 -15.65 18.98 9.91
CA SER A 46 -15.83 17.70 10.61
C SER A 46 -14.51 16.92 10.74
N LEU A 47 -13.55 17.17 9.86
CA LEU A 47 -12.21 16.58 9.84
C LEU A 47 -11.16 17.47 10.53
N SER A 48 -11.57 18.51 11.27
CA SER A 48 -10.65 19.46 11.94
C SER A 48 -9.60 20.08 11.00
N GLY A 49 -9.99 20.38 9.75
CA GLY A 49 -9.10 21.00 8.78
C GLY A 49 -8.25 20.03 7.96
N ALA A 50 -8.45 18.72 8.08
CA ALA A 50 -7.60 17.72 7.44
C ALA A 50 -7.99 17.35 5.99
N LEU A 51 -8.92 18.07 5.36
CA LEU A 51 -9.27 17.91 3.95
C LEU A 51 -8.48 18.88 3.07
N PHE A 52 -7.81 18.36 2.05
CA PHE A 52 -6.98 19.13 1.14
C PHE A 52 -7.35 18.88 -0.32
N LEU A 53 -7.19 19.92 -1.14
CA LEU A 53 -7.17 19.76 -2.59
C LEU A 53 -5.86 19.08 -2.98
N THR A 54 -5.94 18.13 -3.92
CA THR A 54 -4.74 17.45 -4.40
C THR A 54 -3.93 18.36 -5.31
N HIS A 55 -2.64 18.47 -5.01
CA HIS A 55 -1.64 19.14 -5.83
C HIS A 55 -0.55 18.13 -6.20
N PRO A 56 -0.36 17.79 -7.49
CA PRO A 56 0.71 16.90 -7.93
C PRO A 56 2.08 17.45 -7.56
N LEU A 57 3.04 16.59 -7.18
CA LEU A 57 4.38 17.06 -6.75
C LEU A 57 5.03 17.99 -7.77
N GLY A 58 4.99 17.64 -9.06
CA GLY A 58 5.61 18.44 -10.11
C GLY A 58 4.83 19.70 -10.51
N GLU A 59 3.61 19.93 -10.01
CA GLU A 59 2.76 21.07 -10.40
C GLU A 59 3.48 22.45 -10.39
N PRO A 60 4.35 22.76 -9.40
CA PRO A 60 5.10 24.02 -9.36
C PRO A 60 6.12 24.20 -10.49
N CYS A 61 6.51 23.12 -11.16
CA CYS A 61 7.44 23.16 -12.29
C CYS A 61 6.76 23.46 -13.64
N TYR A 62 5.43 23.40 -13.70
CA TYR A 62 4.68 23.54 -14.96
C TYR A 62 4.18 24.97 -15.18
N PRO A 63 4.69 25.71 -16.19
CA PRO A 63 4.27 27.08 -16.47
C PRO A 63 2.78 27.24 -16.80
N SER A 64 2.10 26.13 -17.14
CA SER A 64 0.66 26.11 -17.42
C SER A 64 -0.21 26.33 -16.17
N THR A 65 0.38 26.34 -14.97
CA THR A 65 -0.35 26.37 -13.70
C THR A 65 -0.19 27.71 -13.01
N ARG A 66 -1.18 28.09 -12.19
CA ARG A 66 -1.10 29.29 -11.35
C ARG A 66 -0.18 29.12 -10.14
N LEU A 67 0.31 27.90 -9.92
CA LEU A 67 1.17 27.52 -8.79
C LEU A 67 2.63 27.37 -9.22
N THR A 68 2.98 27.83 -10.43
CA THR A 68 4.37 27.84 -10.90
C THR A 68 5.23 28.63 -9.94
N ASP A 69 6.23 27.97 -9.35
CA ASP A 69 7.13 28.58 -8.36
C ASP A 69 8.51 27.91 -8.45
N PRO A 70 9.57 28.64 -8.82
CA PRO A 70 10.90 28.06 -9.02
C PRO A 70 11.50 27.41 -7.76
N GLU A 71 11.26 27.98 -6.57
CA GLU A 71 11.79 27.42 -5.32
C GLU A 71 11.10 26.10 -4.97
N THR A 72 9.77 26.06 -5.02
CA THR A 72 8.99 24.84 -4.79
C THR A 72 9.25 23.80 -5.88
N CYS A 73 9.49 24.21 -7.13
CA CYS A 73 9.89 23.30 -8.20
C CYS A 73 11.22 22.61 -7.88
N SER A 74 12.23 23.34 -7.41
CA SER A 74 13.51 22.72 -7.03
C SER A 74 13.36 21.71 -5.90
N LEU A 75 12.45 21.96 -4.95
CA LEU A 75 12.11 20.98 -3.90
C LEU A 75 11.42 19.75 -4.49
N ALA A 76 10.51 19.92 -5.45
CA ALA A 76 9.86 18.82 -6.16
C ALA A 76 10.86 17.97 -6.96
N GLU A 77 11.79 18.60 -7.67
CA GLU A 77 12.88 17.92 -8.39
C GLU A 77 13.72 17.05 -7.45
N ALA A 78 14.13 17.61 -6.30
CA ALA A 78 14.91 16.88 -5.29
C ALA A 78 14.12 15.74 -4.63
N ALA A 79 12.83 15.92 -4.39
CA ALA A 79 11.97 14.88 -3.82
C ALA A 79 11.64 13.76 -4.81
N SER A 80 11.68 14.04 -6.12
CA SER A 80 11.23 13.11 -7.15
C SER A 80 12.05 11.83 -7.27
N SER A 81 13.32 11.84 -6.85
CA SER A 81 14.25 10.71 -6.89
C SER A 81 14.45 10.02 -5.54
N ASN A 82 13.84 10.52 -4.45
CA ASN A 82 13.98 9.95 -3.12
C ASN A 82 12.71 9.18 -2.72
N ASN A 83 12.81 7.86 -2.62
CA ASN A 83 11.68 6.97 -2.32
C ASN A 83 10.92 7.32 -1.03
N THR A 84 11.64 7.68 0.04
CA THR A 84 11.04 8.09 1.31
C THR A 84 10.26 9.39 1.15
N SER A 85 10.86 10.38 0.48
CA SER A 85 10.18 11.64 0.16
C SER A 85 8.95 11.40 -0.73
N ARG A 86 9.03 10.46 -1.68
CA ARG A 86 7.88 10.09 -2.53
C ARG A 86 6.70 9.60 -1.70
N GLY A 87 6.96 8.78 -0.68
CA GLY A 87 5.94 8.29 0.26
C GLY A 87 5.31 9.38 1.13
N ALA A 88 6.08 10.43 1.44
CA ALA A 88 5.71 11.48 2.40
C ALA A 88 4.78 12.58 1.84
N HIS A 89 4.43 12.52 0.55
CA HIS A 89 3.48 13.46 -0.05
C HIS A 89 2.32 12.73 -0.72
N TYR A 90 1.10 13.25 -0.56
CA TYR A 90 -0.07 12.62 -1.19
C TYR A 90 -0.03 12.73 -2.72
N GLY A 91 0.38 13.89 -3.26
CA GLY A 91 0.35 14.26 -4.69
C GLY A 91 1.31 13.48 -5.61
N GLN A 92 1.77 12.32 -5.18
CA GLN A 92 2.65 11.44 -5.92
C GLN A 92 2.52 9.99 -5.42
N THR A 93 3.15 9.07 -6.14
CA THR A 93 3.25 7.66 -5.79
C THR A 93 4.70 7.21 -5.91
N TYR A 94 5.07 6.05 -5.39
CA TYR A 94 6.43 5.54 -5.59
C TYR A 94 6.71 5.36 -7.10
N TRP A 95 5.78 4.69 -7.79
CA TRP A 95 5.86 4.41 -9.23
C TRP A 95 5.18 5.51 -10.05
N GLY A 96 5.96 6.43 -10.64
CA GLY A 96 5.43 7.61 -11.33
C GLY A 96 4.41 7.32 -12.46
N ASN A 97 4.40 6.12 -13.05
CA ASN A 97 3.36 5.72 -14.01
C ASN A 97 1.95 5.70 -13.39
N TRP A 98 1.82 5.54 -12.07
CA TRP A 98 0.53 5.57 -11.36
C TRP A 98 0.07 6.97 -10.96
N GLU A 99 0.85 8.00 -11.26
CA GLU A 99 0.41 9.40 -11.17
C GLU A 99 -0.33 9.83 -12.42
N ALA A 100 -0.03 9.21 -13.56
CA ALA A 100 -0.50 9.64 -14.86
C ALA A 100 -1.62 8.74 -15.43
N CYS A 101 -2.48 9.33 -16.25
CA CYS A 101 -3.49 8.64 -17.05
C CYS A 101 -3.25 8.96 -18.54
N GLY A 102 -2.47 8.13 -19.23
CA GLY A 102 -2.03 8.43 -20.58
C GLY A 102 -1.08 9.64 -20.58
N THR A 103 -1.43 10.70 -21.28
CA THR A 103 -0.65 11.97 -21.31
C THR A 103 -1.09 12.97 -20.24
N SER A 104 -2.02 12.60 -19.35
CA SER A 104 -2.52 13.42 -18.25
C SER A 104 -1.70 13.15 -16.99
N GLY A 105 -0.92 14.12 -16.53
CA GLY A 105 -0.13 14.06 -15.29
C GLY A 105 0.69 15.32 -15.09
N CYS A 106 1.49 15.37 -14.02
CA CYS A 106 2.48 16.43 -13.76
C CYS A 106 3.85 15.84 -13.38
N GLY A 107 4.23 14.74 -14.02
CA GLY A 107 5.47 14.03 -13.72
C GLY A 107 6.72 14.76 -14.24
N LEU A 108 7.82 14.60 -13.53
CA LEU A 108 9.15 15.00 -13.98
C LEU A 108 9.86 13.79 -14.61
N GLN A 109 10.83 14.01 -15.50
CA GLN A 109 11.60 12.91 -16.09
C GLN A 109 12.48 12.25 -15.02
N SER A 110 12.40 10.93 -14.88
CA SER A 110 13.18 10.19 -13.87
C SER A 110 14.69 10.28 -14.07
N SER A 111 15.16 10.38 -15.31
CA SER A 111 16.57 10.53 -15.65
C SER A 111 17.11 11.95 -15.47
N ASP A 112 16.22 12.95 -15.47
CA ASP A 112 16.57 14.37 -15.37
C ASP A 112 15.35 15.14 -14.83
N PRO A 113 15.19 15.25 -13.50
CA PRO A 113 14.01 15.88 -12.89
C PRO A 113 13.77 17.33 -13.31
N SER A 114 14.78 18.03 -13.84
CA SER A 114 14.61 19.40 -14.37
C SER A 114 13.76 19.47 -15.65
N LYS A 115 13.48 18.31 -16.26
CA LYS A 115 12.67 18.20 -17.48
C LYS A 115 11.27 17.72 -17.17
N LEU A 116 10.30 18.41 -17.75
CA LEU A 116 8.89 18.03 -17.69
C LEU A 116 8.64 16.75 -18.51
N LEU A 117 7.84 15.83 -17.98
CA LEU A 117 7.44 14.61 -18.70
C LEU A 117 6.25 14.87 -19.64
N TYR A 118 5.42 15.85 -19.31
CA TYR A 118 4.19 16.21 -20.05
C TYR A 118 4.21 17.67 -20.48
N SER A 119 3.43 18.03 -21.50
CA SER A 119 3.33 19.41 -22.01
C SER A 119 2.46 20.32 -21.13
N SER A 120 1.56 19.74 -20.34
CA SER A 120 0.70 20.44 -19.38
C SER A 120 0.57 19.61 -18.10
N CYS A 121 0.18 20.27 -17.01
CA CYS A 121 -0.06 19.62 -15.73
C CYS A 121 -1.55 19.34 -15.50
N SER A 122 -1.84 18.14 -15.02
CA SER A 122 -3.15 17.68 -14.56
C SER A 122 -3.02 16.56 -13.51
N LEU A 123 -4.09 16.29 -12.76
CA LEU A 123 -4.09 15.30 -11.68
C LEU A 123 -3.77 13.86 -12.13
N GLY A 124 -3.98 13.54 -13.41
CA GLY A 124 -3.83 12.17 -13.92
C GLY A 124 -4.73 11.20 -13.17
N ARG A 125 -4.11 10.28 -12.42
CA ARG A 125 -4.80 9.25 -11.62
C ARG A 125 -4.99 9.61 -10.14
N LEU A 126 -4.43 10.72 -9.68
CA LEU A 126 -4.56 11.11 -8.28
C LEU A 126 -6.01 11.50 -7.96
N GLY A 127 -6.46 11.19 -6.74
CA GLY A 127 -7.78 11.63 -6.25
C GLY A 127 -7.90 13.16 -6.23
N SER A 128 -9.10 13.70 -6.38
CA SER A 128 -9.32 15.15 -6.47
C SER A 128 -9.11 15.87 -5.14
N TYR A 129 -9.53 15.22 -4.06
CA TYR A 129 -9.27 15.63 -2.68
C TYR A 129 -8.60 14.49 -1.95
N TYR A 130 -7.84 14.81 -0.91
CA TYR A 130 -7.37 13.84 0.05
C TYR A 130 -7.63 14.30 1.47
N ILE A 131 -7.82 13.33 2.34
CA ILE A 131 -7.91 13.52 3.78
C ILE A 131 -6.60 13.04 4.37
N ASP A 132 -5.90 13.95 5.02
CA ASP A 132 -4.74 13.64 5.83
C ASP A 132 -5.22 13.00 7.16
N VAL A 133 -5.23 11.67 7.20
CA VAL A 133 -5.82 10.95 8.33
C VAL A 133 -4.92 11.06 9.56
N ARG A 134 -5.50 11.55 10.66
CA ARG A 134 -4.81 11.66 11.97
C ARG A 134 -5.39 10.74 13.04
N ASN A 135 -6.56 10.16 12.80
CA ASN A 135 -7.24 9.22 13.69
C ASN A 135 -8.35 8.46 12.93
N ALA A 136 -8.93 7.43 13.57
CA ALA A 136 -9.96 6.59 12.97
C ALA A 136 -11.25 7.35 12.57
N SER A 137 -11.63 8.42 13.30
CA SER A 137 -12.86 9.15 13.01
C SER A 137 -12.78 9.94 11.70
N HIS A 138 -11.59 10.35 11.27
CA HIS A 138 -11.40 10.93 9.93
C HIS A 138 -11.80 9.95 8.84
N ILE A 139 -11.41 8.67 8.99
CA ILE A 139 -11.76 7.61 8.03
C ILE A 139 -13.27 7.34 8.07
N SER A 140 -13.86 7.17 9.26
CA SER A 140 -15.31 7.00 9.40
C SER A 140 -16.09 8.13 8.71
N THR A 141 -15.67 9.37 8.94
CA THR A 141 -16.28 10.57 8.33
C THR A 141 -16.14 10.55 6.80
N ALA A 142 -14.97 10.19 6.29
CA ALA A 142 -14.71 10.05 4.86
C ALA A 142 -15.62 9.01 4.19
N LEU A 143 -15.74 7.82 4.79
CA LEU A 143 -16.56 6.72 4.26
C LEU A 143 -18.05 7.09 4.24
N LEU A 144 -18.55 7.70 5.31
CA LEU A 144 -19.95 8.15 5.39
C LEU A 144 -20.24 9.27 4.39
N PHE A 145 -19.30 10.21 4.19
CA PHE A 145 -19.42 11.26 3.19
C PHE A 145 -19.42 10.69 1.77
N ALA A 146 -18.46 9.82 1.45
CA ALA A 146 -18.36 9.17 0.14
C ALA A 146 -19.62 8.37 -0.20
N LYS A 147 -20.18 7.65 0.78
CA LYS A 147 -21.48 6.94 0.67
C LYS A 147 -22.65 7.89 0.42
N LYS A 148 -22.72 8.99 1.15
CA LYS A 148 -23.80 9.99 0.98
C LYS A 148 -23.78 10.61 -0.43
N HIS A 149 -22.59 10.85 -0.98
CA HIS A 149 -22.40 11.59 -2.23
C HIS A 149 -22.05 10.72 -3.44
N ASN A 150 -22.05 9.39 -3.30
CA ASN A 150 -21.71 8.43 -4.36
C ASN A 150 -20.34 8.69 -5.01
N ILE A 151 -19.33 9.02 -4.20
CA ILE A 151 -17.96 9.33 -4.64
C ILE A 151 -17.04 8.13 -4.39
N ARG A 152 -16.17 7.80 -5.35
CA ARG A 152 -15.16 6.75 -5.14
C ARG A 152 -14.19 7.15 -4.05
N ILE A 153 -13.76 6.19 -3.25
CA ILE A 153 -12.63 6.37 -2.35
C ILE A 153 -11.37 5.74 -2.95
N SER A 154 -10.22 6.28 -2.59
CA SER A 154 -8.93 5.58 -2.69
C SER A 154 -8.28 5.57 -1.32
N ILE A 155 -7.50 4.54 -1.02
CA ILE A 155 -6.74 4.46 0.22
C ILE A 155 -5.27 4.46 -0.17
N LYS A 156 -4.53 5.45 0.31
CA LYS A 156 -3.09 5.55 0.07
C LYS A 156 -2.37 5.55 1.42
N ASN A 157 -1.42 4.65 1.57
CA ASN A 157 -0.37 4.78 2.57
C ASN A 157 0.81 5.53 1.91
N THR A 158 1.85 4.81 1.49
CA THR A 158 3.06 5.40 0.86
C THR A 158 2.96 5.52 -0.66
N GLY A 159 2.01 4.83 -1.30
CA GLY A 159 1.88 4.82 -2.77
C GLY A 159 2.86 3.87 -3.48
N HIS A 160 3.39 2.88 -2.76
CA HIS A 160 4.27 1.81 -3.27
C HIS A 160 3.60 0.78 -4.19
N ASP A 161 2.28 0.91 -4.41
CA ASP A 161 1.52 -0.14 -5.08
C ASP A 161 1.89 -0.30 -6.57
N PHE A 162 2.41 -1.47 -6.93
CA PHE A 162 2.78 -1.81 -8.31
C PHE A 162 1.59 -1.89 -9.27
N PHE A 163 0.36 -2.02 -8.76
CA PHE A 163 -0.85 -2.20 -9.55
C PHE A 163 -1.74 -0.93 -9.59
N GLY A 164 -1.27 0.19 -9.02
CA GLY A 164 -1.99 1.45 -9.01
C GLY A 164 -3.24 1.47 -8.13
N ARG A 165 -3.42 0.51 -7.21
CA ARG A 165 -4.61 0.35 -6.35
C ARG A 165 -4.81 1.51 -5.37
N SER A 166 -3.75 2.26 -5.07
CA SER A 166 -3.80 3.44 -4.19
C SER A 166 -3.97 4.78 -4.93
N SER A 167 -4.17 4.76 -6.26
CA SER A 167 -4.29 5.95 -7.10
C SER A 167 -5.49 5.82 -8.03
N VAL A 168 -6.58 6.50 -7.64
CA VAL A 168 -7.88 6.45 -8.34
C VAL A 168 -8.30 7.87 -8.73
N PRO A 169 -8.51 8.16 -10.02
CA PRO A 169 -8.93 9.48 -10.46
C PRO A 169 -10.33 9.80 -9.95
N ASN A 170 -10.62 11.10 -9.76
CA ASN A 170 -11.93 11.61 -9.35
C ASN A 170 -12.42 11.07 -7.98
N ALA A 171 -11.51 10.57 -7.14
CA ALA A 171 -11.82 10.01 -5.84
C ALA A 171 -11.63 11.02 -4.69
N LEU A 172 -12.28 10.74 -3.56
CA LEU A 172 -11.89 11.24 -2.24
C LEU A 172 -10.88 10.28 -1.63
N ALA A 173 -9.63 10.69 -1.52
CA ALA A 173 -8.58 9.84 -1.02
C ALA A 173 -8.46 9.88 0.51
N ILE A 174 -8.21 8.71 1.09
CA ILE A 174 -7.93 8.51 2.50
C ILE A 174 -6.44 8.24 2.60
N TRP A 175 -5.67 9.23 3.08
CA TRP A 175 -4.22 9.15 3.17
C TRP A 175 -3.81 8.79 4.59
N THR A 176 -3.37 7.54 4.80
CA THR A 176 -3.09 6.98 6.13
C THR A 176 -1.65 7.17 6.59
N HIS A 177 -0.77 7.73 5.75
CA HIS A 177 0.67 7.85 5.99
C HIS A 177 1.02 8.52 7.33
N ASN A 178 0.19 9.45 7.78
CA ASN A 178 0.41 10.19 9.01
C ASN A 178 -0.11 9.51 10.29
N LEU A 179 -0.66 8.29 10.19
CA LEU A 179 -0.90 7.41 11.34
C LEU A 179 0.41 6.71 11.74
N ALA A 180 1.37 7.46 12.26
CA ALA A 180 2.76 7.02 12.48
C ALA A 180 3.06 6.56 13.92
N SER A 181 2.04 6.21 14.72
CA SER A 181 2.24 5.75 16.10
C SER A 181 3.00 4.42 16.14
N LEU A 182 3.94 4.28 17.07
CA LEU A 182 4.71 3.06 17.32
C LEU A 182 4.75 2.79 18.82
N SER A 183 4.51 1.53 19.22
CA SER A 183 4.70 1.10 20.61
C SER A 183 5.07 -0.37 20.73
N TYR A 184 5.77 -0.71 21.80
CA TYR A 184 6.19 -2.07 22.13
C TYR A 184 5.58 -2.50 23.46
N GLN A 185 5.06 -3.72 23.50
CA GLN A 185 4.41 -4.31 24.67
C GLN A 185 5.07 -5.65 24.98
N ALA A 186 5.78 -5.73 26.11
CA ALA A 186 6.41 -6.99 26.55
C ALA A 186 5.37 -8.07 26.89
N ASN A 187 4.24 -7.66 27.47
CA ASN A 187 3.09 -8.53 27.72
C ASN A 187 1.86 -7.83 27.15
N PHE A 188 1.25 -8.42 26.13
CA PHE A 188 0.09 -7.86 25.44
C PHE A 188 -1.16 -8.66 25.79
N THR A 189 -2.23 -7.93 26.14
CA THR A 189 -3.56 -8.49 26.30
C THR A 189 -4.40 -8.12 25.08
N ALA A 190 -4.84 -9.12 24.33
CA ALA A 190 -5.65 -8.93 23.15
C ALA A 190 -7.07 -8.49 23.51
N SER A 191 -7.68 -7.67 22.65
CA SER A 191 -9.04 -7.18 22.89
C SER A 191 -10.02 -8.34 22.79
N ASN A 192 -10.71 -8.65 23.90
CA ASN A 192 -11.73 -9.70 23.99
C ASN A 192 -11.28 -11.06 23.39
N CYS A 193 -10.00 -11.41 23.49
CA CYS A 193 -9.47 -12.66 22.95
C CYS A 193 -8.29 -13.18 23.79
N PRO A 194 -8.54 -13.72 25.01
CA PRO A 194 -7.45 -14.21 25.86
C PRO A 194 -6.55 -15.27 25.22
N ALA A 195 -7.05 -15.98 24.19
CA ALA A 195 -6.26 -16.95 23.42
C ALA A 195 -5.16 -16.30 22.56
N ALA A 196 -5.32 -15.02 22.22
CA ALA A 196 -4.36 -14.22 21.46
C ALA A 196 -3.46 -13.35 22.34
N ASP A 197 -3.56 -13.45 23.68
CA ASP A 197 -2.60 -12.83 24.60
C ASP A 197 -1.19 -13.35 24.28
N SER A 198 -0.25 -12.42 24.11
CA SER A 198 1.07 -12.74 23.57
C SER A 198 2.15 -11.91 24.27
N GLU A 199 3.36 -12.46 24.34
CA GLU A 199 4.54 -11.69 24.73
C GLU A 199 5.11 -10.98 23.50
N HIS A 200 5.76 -9.83 23.71
CA HIS A 200 6.50 -9.11 22.69
C HIS A 200 5.68 -8.70 21.46
N VAL A 201 4.64 -7.89 21.65
CA VAL A 201 3.81 -7.36 20.55
C VAL A 201 4.21 -5.93 20.22
N GLY A 202 4.38 -5.67 18.93
CA GLY A 202 4.55 -4.32 18.37
C GLY A 202 3.23 -3.78 17.84
N GLU A 203 2.85 -2.57 18.22
CA GLU A 203 1.73 -1.85 17.61
C GLU A 203 2.27 -0.77 16.67
N MET A 204 1.82 -0.81 15.42
CA MET A 204 2.15 0.16 14.38
C MET A 204 0.87 0.83 13.88
N GLY A 205 0.86 2.15 13.79
CA GLY A 205 -0.17 2.87 13.05
C GLY A 205 -0.06 2.59 11.55
N ALA A 206 -1.16 2.70 10.82
CA ALA A 206 -1.24 2.33 9.41
C ALA A 206 -0.36 3.18 8.46
N GLY A 207 0.33 4.20 8.98
CA GLY A 207 1.27 5.03 8.23
C GLY A 207 2.74 4.66 8.43
N VAL A 208 3.03 3.79 9.41
CA VAL A 208 4.40 3.37 9.74
C VAL A 208 5.08 2.73 8.52
N THR A 209 6.30 3.19 8.25
CA THR A 209 7.18 2.63 7.22
C THR A 209 8.05 1.50 7.77
N ALA A 210 8.58 0.65 6.90
CA ALA A 210 9.48 -0.43 7.29
C ALA A 210 10.71 0.09 8.05
N GLY A 211 11.37 1.13 7.54
CA GLY A 211 12.55 1.71 8.19
C GLY A 211 12.25 2.24 9.61
N ASP A 212 11.10 2.88 9.81
CA ASP A 212 10.71 3.39 11.12
C ASP A 212 10.42 2.25 12.11
N ALA A 213 9.72 1.21 11.65
CA ALA A 213 9.46 0.03 12.46
C ALA A 213 10.76 -0.67 12.88
N TYR A 214 11.70 -0.87 11.95
CA TYR A 214 12.99 -1.51 12.23
C TYR A 214 13.78 -0.74 13.26
N ARG A 215 13.96 0.58 13.07
CA ARG A 215 14.68 1.43 14.03
C ARG A 215 14.04 1.40 15.42
N PHE A 216 12.71 1.47 15.48
CA PHE A 216 12.00 1.50 16.75
C PHE A 216 12.08 0.17 17.52
N PHE A 217 11.76 -0.96 16.88
CA PHE A 217 11.74 -2.25 17.56
C PHE A 217 13.15 -2.77 17.88
N ASN A 218 14.14 -2.48 17.02
CA ASN A 218 15.53 -2.86 17.28
C ASN A 218 16.08 -2.15 18.54
N ALA A 219 15.65 -0.91 18.81
CA ALA A 219 15.98 -0.23 20.07
C ALA A 219 15.43 -0.94 21.33
N HIS A 220 14.46 -1.85 21.16
CA HIS A 220 13.94 -2.73 22.21
C HIS A 220 14.55 -4.15 22.18
N GLY A 221 15.54 -4.41 21.33
CA GLY A 221 16.14 -5.74 21.14
C GLY A 221 15.25 -6.70 20.37
N MET A 222 14.33 -6.17 19.56
CA MET A 222 13.31 -6.93 18.84
C MET A 222 13.39 -6.68 17.33
N ASP A 223 13.19 -7.74 16.56
CA ASP A 223 12.98 -7.74 15.13
C ASP A 223 11.48 -7.86 14.80
N VAL A 224 11.08 -7.27 13.67
CA VAL A 224 9.76 -7.44 13.07
C VAL A 224 9.94 -7.99 11.65
N THR A 225 9.08 -8.93 11.25
CA THR A 225 9.06 -9.41 9.86
C THR A 225 8.69 -8.25 8.93
N GLY A 226 9.48 -8.01 7.88
CA GLY A 226 9.24 -6.88 6.98
C GLY A 226 10.02 -7.01 5.67
N GLY A 227 9.80 -6.07 4.74
CA GLY A 227 10.44 -6.06 3.42
C GLY A 227 11.77 -5.29 3.38
N TYR A 228 12.44 -5.34 2.23
CA TYR A 228 13.79 -4.78 2.07
C TYR A 228 13.84 -3.25 1.95
N GLU A 229 12.84 -2.65 1.31
CA GLU A 229 12.81 -1.22 1.02
C GLU A 229 12.20 -0.45 2.19
N GLU A 230 13.01 0.38 2.87
CA GLU A 230 12.62 1.09 4.10
C GLU A 230 11.39 1.99 3.92
N SER A 231 11.17 2.52 2.72
CA SER A 231 10.06 3.44 2.41
C SER A 231 8.71 2.73 2.22
N VAL A 232 8.67 1.40 2.24
CA VAL A 232 7.42 0.63 2.15
C VAL A 232 6.58 0.85 3.40
N GLY A 233 5.27 1.09 3.23
CA GLY A 233 4.32 1.13 4.34
C GLY A 233 4.08 -0.26 4.89
N ILE A 234 4.88 -0.67 5.89
CA ILE A 234 4.87 -2.01 6.48
C ILE A 234 3.49 -2.34 7.06
N ALA A 235 2.87 -1.38 7.75
CA ALA A 235 1.50 -1.45 8.25
C ALA A 235 0.47 -0.97 7.20
N GLY A 236 0.51 -1.59 6.02
CA GLY A 236 -0.33 -1.20 4.89
C GLY A 236 -0.55 -2.34 3.91
N GLY A 237 -0.48 -2.03 2.61
CA GLY A 237 -0.65 -3.04 1.55
C GLY A 237 0.36 -4.20 1.64
N PHE A 238 1.57 -3.94 2.14
CA PHE A 238 2.58 -4.97 2.42
C PHE A 238 2.08 -5.94 3.50
N GLY A 239 1.79 -5.41 4.69
CA GLY A 239 1.39 -6.20 5.85
C GLY A 239 0.03 -6.88 5.75
N MET A 240 -0.85 -6.44 4.84
CA MET A 240 -2.14 -7.09 4.54
C MET A 240 -2.12 -8.00 3.31
N GLY A 241 -1.04 -7.96 2.52
CA GLY A 241 -0.93 -8.67 1.23
C GLY A 241 -0.06 -9.92 1.26
N GLY A 242 0.46 -10.30 2.43
CA GLY A 242 1.44 -11.36 2.61
C GLY A 242 2.65 -10.78 3.34
N GLY A 243 3.48 -10.06 2.60
CA GLY A 243 4.67 -9.40 3.13
C GLY A 243 5.83 -10.37 3.34
N VAL A 244 6.76 -10.37 2.38
CA VAL A 244 7.94 -11.24 2.38
C VAL A 244 9.20 -10.41 2.68
N GLY A 245 10.15 -11.05 3.36
CA GLY A 245 11.50 -10.54 3.56
C GLY A 245 12.38 -11.53 4.34
N ASP A 246 13.48 -11.04 4.91
CA ASP A 246 14.58 -11.89 5.40
C ASP A 246 14.17 -12.91 6.45
N PHE A 247 13.21 -12.57 7.30
CA PHE A 247 12.77 -13.43 8.39
C PHE A 247 11.64 -14.40 8.01
N THR A 248 11.20 -14.42 6.75
CA THR A 248 10.03 -15.23 6.33
C THR A 248 10.22 -16.72 6.58
N THR A 249 11.43 -17.24 6.35
CA THR A 249 11.75 -18.66 6.54
C THR A 249 11.77 -19.09 8.00
N LEU A 250 11.96 -18.13 8.92
CA LEU A 250 12.00 -18.36 10.36
C LEU A 250 10.65 -18.13 11.04
N TYR A 251 10.01 -17.03 10.70
CA TYR A 251 8.86 -16.51 11.43
C TYR A 251 7.58 -16.42 10.59
N GLY A 252 7.61 -16.90 9.34
CA GLY A 252 6.48 -16.79 8.42
C GLY A 252 6.37 -15.40 7.79
N LEU A 253 5.35 -15.22 6.95
CA LEU A 253 5.07 -13.94 6.31
C LEU A 253 4.66 -12.88 7.33
N MET A 254 4.69 -11.61 6.96
CA MET A 254 4.19 -10.53 7.82
C MET A 254 2.75 -10.76 8.27
N VAL A 255 1.90 -11.27 7.39
CA VAL A 255 0.50 -11.63 7.72
C VAL A 255 0.37 -12.76 8.74
N ASP A 256 1.33 -13.68 8.80
CA ASP A 256 1.31 -14.81 9.74
C ASP A 256 1.61 -14.35 11.17
N ASN A 257 2.27 -13.19 11.31
CA ASN A 257 2.63 -12.56 12.57
C ASN A 257 1.55 -11.61 13.10
N ALA A 258 0.40 -11.48 12.41
CA ALA A 258 -0.68 -10.64 12.87
C ALA A 258 -1.35 -11.19 14.14
N VAL A 259 -1.42 -10.35 15.17
CA VAL A 259 -2.14 -10.65 16.41
C VAL A 259 -3.52 -10.00 16.39
N GLU A 260 -3.59 -8.73 15.99
CA GLU A 260 -4.84 -7.95 16.00
C GLU A 260 -4.75 -6.74 15.06
N PHE A 261 -5.89 -6.34 14.50
CA PHE A 261 -6.02 -5.08 13.77
C PHE A 261 -7.02 -4.15 14.45
N GLU A 262 -6.75 -2.84 14.44
CA GLU A 262 -7.79 -1.82 14.53
C GLU A 262 -8.11 -1.34 13.11
N VAL A 263 -9.39 -1.32 12.76
CA VAL A 263 -9.86 -1.04 11.40
C VAL A 263 -11.10 -0.16 11.43
N VAL A 264 -11.37 0.53 10.32
CA VAL A 264 -12.66 1.16 10.06
C VAL A 264 -13.34 0.43 8.90
N THR A 265 -14.50 -0.17 9.17
CA THR A 265 -15.29 -0.90 8.17
C THR A 265 -16.10 0.05 7.29
N ALA A 266 -16.61 -0.44 6.15
CA ALA A 266 -17.33 0.37 5.15
C ALA A 266 -18.61 1.05 5.67
N ASP A 267 -19.16 0.58 6.79
CA ASP A 267 -20.26 1.20 7.53
C ASP A 267 -19.81 2.42 8.39
N GLY A 268 -18.51 2.71 8.42
CA GLY A 268 -17.91 3.79 9.19
C GLY A 268 -17.63 3.43 10.65
N LEU A 269 -17.76 2.16 11.06
CA LEU A 269 -17.51 1.76 12.44
C LEU A 269 -16.04 1.38 12.66
N VAL A 270 -15.49 1.83 13.79
CA VAL A 270 -14.16 1.39 14.27
C VAL A 270 -14.32 0.04 14.95
N ARG A 271 -13.51 -0.93 14.55
CA ARG A 271 -13.51 -2.29 15.10
C ARG A 271 -12.10 -2.71 15.45
N VAL A 272 -11.99 -3.52 16.50
CA VAL A 272 -10.79 -4.28 16.79
C VAL A 272 -11.08 -5.72 16.44
N ILE A 273 -10.28 -6.29 15.53
CA ILE A 273 -10.51 -7.62 14.97
C ILE A 273 -9.31 -8.52 15.21
N ASN A 274 -9.58 -9.77 15.56
CA ASN A 274 -8.60 -10.82 15.85
C ASN A 274 -9.29 -12.19 15.67
N GLU A 275 -8.62 -13.27 16.04
CA GLU A 275 -9.15 -14.63 15.89
C GLU A 275 -10.42 -14.92 16.71
N CYS A 276 -10.74 -14.12 17.74
CA CYS A 276 -11.97 -14.24 18.51
C CYS A 276 -13.05 -13.21 18.12
N ASN A 277 -12.65 -12.10 17.49
CA ASN A 277 -13.51 -10.95 17.21
C ASN A 277 -13.51 -10.63 15.71
N ASP A 278 -14.60 -10.97 15.03
CA ASP A 278 -14.72 -10.89 13.55
C ASP A 278 -13.62 -11.72 12.83
N PRO A 279 -13.53 -13.04 13.11
CA PRO A 279 -12.44 -13.89 12.60
C PRO A 279 -12.41 -13.99 11.08
N ASP A 280 -13.54 -13.85 10.41
CA ASP A 280 -13.62 -13.88 8.95
C ASP A 280 -12.95 -12.64 8.34
N LEU A 281 -13.21 -11.46 8.91
CA LEU A 281 -12.55 -10.22 8.48
C LEU A 281 -11.06 -10.24 8.85
N PHE A 282 -10.71 -10.74 10.03
CA PHE A 282 -9.32 -10.91 10.44
C PHE A 282 -8.57 -11.83 9.46
N TRP A 283 -9.14 -12.99 9.12
CA TRP A 283 -8.60 -13.90 8.12
C TRP A 283 -8.43 -13.21 6.76
N ALA A 284 -9.45 -12.49 6.27
CA ALA A 284 -9.41 -11.81 4.98
C ALA A 284 -8.32 -10.74 4.90
N MET A 285 -8.07 -10.01 5.99
CA MET A 285 -7.03 -8.97 6.05
C MET A 285 -5.60 -9.53 6.18
N ARG A 286 -5.45 -10.81 6.52
CA ARG A 286 -4.15 -11.53 6.57
C ARG A 286 -3.83 -12.21 5.24
N GLY A 287 -3.69 -11.43 4.17
CA GLY A 287 -3.24 -11.90 2.85
C GLY A 287 -4.21 -11.64 1.70
N GLY A 288 -5.45 -11.23 1.98
CA GLY A 288 -6.42 -10.85 0.95
C GLY A 288 -6.13 -9.50 0.28
N GLY A 289 -5.10 -8.77 0.72
CA GLY A 289 -4.64 -7.52 0.14
C GLY A 289 -5.24 -6.27 0.80
N GLY A 290 -4.45 -5.19 0.83
CA GLY A 290 -4.86 -3.93 1.43
C GLY A 290 -5.94 -3.19 0.64
N GLY A 291 -6.83 -2.51 1.38
CA GLY A 291 -7.82 -1.58 0.82
C GLY A 291 -9.11 -2.21 0.30
N ALA A 292 -9.28 -3.54 0.43
CA ALA A 292 -10.48 -4.25 -0.07
C ALA A 292 -11.57 -4.46 0.99
N PHE A 293 -11.18 -4.78 2.24
CA PHE A 293 -12.12 -5.25 3.27
C PHE A 293 -12.46 -4.19 4.32
N ALA A 294 -11.45 -3.47 4.80
CA ALA A 294 -11.57 -2.37 5.74
C ALA A 294 -10.35 -1.43 5.63
N VAL A 295 -10.44 -0.24 6.21
CA VAL A 295 -9.31 0.68 6.30
C VAL A 295 -8.56 0.41 7.60
N LEU A 296 -7.32 -0.06 7.50
CA LEU A 296 -6.44 -0.28 8.65
C LEU A 296 -6.09 1.04 9.35
N THR A 297 -6.16 1.07 10.68
CA THR A 297 -5.64 2.18 11.50
C THR A 297 -4.47 1.75 12.37
N LYS A 298 -4.51 0.54 12.92
CA LYS A 298 -3.42 -0.03 13.72
C LYS A 298 -3.21 -1.50 13.40
N TYR A 299 -1.95 -1.91 13.37
CA TYR A 299 -1.51 -3.28 13.18
C TYR A 299 -0.69 -3.72 14.39
N ARG A 300 -1.19 -4.72 15.13
CA ARG A 300 -0.48 -5.38 16.21
C ARG A 300 0.11 -6.70 15.71
N VAL A 301 1.43 -6.81 15.83
CA VAL A 301 2.20 -7.94 15.30
C VAL A 301 3.08 -8.57 16.36
N GLN A 302 3.29 -9.87 16.23
CA GLN A 302 4.31 -10.59 16.96
C GLN A 302 5.69 -10.08 16.56
N LEU A 303 6.49 -9.69 17.55
CA LEU A 303 7.90 -9.39 17.39
C LEU A 303 8.75 -10.58 17.82
N HIS A 304 9.98 -10.63 17.33
CA HIS A 304 10.91 -11.73 17.59
C HIS A 304 12.21 -11.21 18.16
N PRO A 305 12.89 -11.91 19.10
CA PRO A 305 14.17 -11.45 19.61
C PRO A 305 15.17 -11.18 18.49
N MET A 306 15.89 -10.07 18.59
CA MET A 306 16.82 -9.64 17.53
C MET A 306 17.87 -10.73 17.23
N LEU A 307 18.09 -10.99 15.94
CA LEU A 307 19.08 -11.96 15.48
C LEU A 307 20.36 -11.28 14.93
N PRO A 308 21.55 -11.90 15.09
CA PRO A 308 22.73 -11.49 14.37
C PRO A 308 22.56 -11.76 12.87
N ILE A 309 22.77 -10.75 12.03
CA ILE A 309 22.71 -10.88 10.56
C ILE A 309 24.12 -10.78 9.98
N HIS A 310 24.46 -11.73 9.10
CA HIS A 310 25.70 -11.72 8.33
C HIS A 310 25.37 -11.46 6.86
N THR A 311 25.85 -10.33 6.32
CA THR A 311 25.66 -9.98 4.92
C THR A 311 26.91 -10.28 4.10
N TYR A 312 26.73 -10.97 2.98
CA TYR A 312 27.79 -11.25 2.01
C TYR A 312 27.39 -10.65 0.66
N ASN A 313 28.36 -10.04 -0.03
CA ASN A 313 28.17 -9.55 -1.39
C ASN A 313 29.23 -10.19 -2.30
N PHE A 314 28.78 -10.81 -3.39
CA PHE A 314 29.64 -11.38 -4.41
C PHE A 314 29.43 -10.66 -5.74
N VAL A 315 30.48 -10.03 -6.25
CA VAL A 315 30.46 -9.33 -7.54
C VAL A 315 31.32 -10.09 -8.53
N ALA A 316 30.73 -10.45 -9.68
CA ALA A 316 31.43 -11.05 -10.80
C ALA A 316 31.25 -10.20 -12.06
N SER A 317 32.30 -10.13 -12.89
CA SER A 317 32.28 -9.46 -14.19
C SER A 317 32.59 -10.48 -15.28
N PHE A 318 31.82 -10.44 -16.36
CA PHE A 318 31.94 -11.39 -17.48
C PHE A 318 32.22 -10.62 -18.78
N GLU A 319 33.13 -11.15 -19.61
CA GLU A 319 33.46 -10.58 -20.93
C GLU A 319 32.78 -11.38 -22.06
N GLY A 320 32.51 -10.72 -23.19
CA GLY A 320 31.95 -11.36 -24.39
C GLY A 320 30.42 -11.54 -24.36
N ASN A 321 29.91 -12.63 -24.96
CA ASN A 321 28.48 -12.95 -24.93
C ASN A 321 28.14 -13.60 -23.58
N THR A 322 27.50 -12.82 -22.71
CA THR A 322 27.21 -13.20 -21.31
C THR A 322 25.86 -13.90 -21.14
N THR A 323 25.07 -14.09 -22.21
CA THR A 323 23.72 -14.67 -22.08
C THR A 323 23.76 -16.10 -21.55
N GLU A 324 24.71 -16.92 -22.00
CA GLU A 324 24.89 -18.29 -21.50
C GLU A 324 25.29 -18.29 -20.03
N THR A 325 26.30 -17.49 -19.69
CA THR A 325 26.80 -17.37 -18.31
C THR A 325 25.71 -16.89 -17.35
N LEU A 326 24.95 -15.86 -17.73
CA LEU A 326 23.83 -15.36 -16.93
C LEU A 326 22.78 -16.45 -16.72
N ARG A 327 22.43 -17.21 -17.76
CA ARG A 327 21.49 -18.32 -17.63
C ARG A 327 22.00 -19.38 -16.65
N GLN A 328 23.28 -19.74 -16.72
CA GLN A 328 23.88 -20.73 -15.82
C GLN A 328 23.87 -20.24 -14.37
N VAL A 329 24.21 -18.97 -14.12
CA VAL A 329 24.17 -18.36 -12.78
C VAL A 329 22.74 -18.36 -12.23
N LEU A 330 21.76 -17.91 -13.02
CA LEU A 330 20.35 -17.90 -12.61
C LEU A 330 19.80 -19.31 -12.38
N THR A 331 20.21 -20.28 -13.21
CA THR A 331 19.82 -21.69 -13.05
C THR A 331 20.40 -22.26 -11.77
N ALA A 332 21.70 -22.08 -11.53
CA ALA A 332 22.35 -22.52 -10.30
C ALA A 332 21.73 -21.85 -9.06
N HIS A 333 21.42 -20.54 -9.14
CA HIS A 333 20.72 -19.84 -8.06
C HIS A 333 19.38 -20.50 -7.78
N ALA A 334 18.53 -20.68 -8.79
CA ALA A 334 17.21 -21.30 -8.65
C ALA A 334 17.27 -22.74 -8.12
N GLU A 335 18.19 -23.57 -8.61
CA GLU A 335 18.36 -24.96 -8.19
C GLU A 335 18.83 -25.10 -6.73
N ASN A 336 19.51 -24.09 -6.18
CA ASN A 336 20.03 -24.10 -4.82
C ASN A 336 19.17 -23.35 -3.80
N GLN A 337 18.07 -22.69 -4.21
CA GLN A 337 17.23 -21.89 -3.30
C GLN A 337 16.71 -22.68 -2.10
N LEU A 338 16.30 -23.94 -2.29
CA LEU A 338 15.81 -24.79 -1.19
C LEU A 338 16.92 -25.08 -0.17
N ALA A 339 18.13 -25.45 -0.64
CA ALA A 339 19.26 -25.72 0.24
C ALA A 339 19.71 -24.46 1.00
N TRP A 340 19.67 -23.29 0.35
CA TRP A 340 19.96 -22.02 1.01
C TRP A 340 18.92 -21.67 2.08
N SER A 341 17.63 -21.87 1.77
CA SER A 341 16.54 -21.66 2.71
C SER A 341 16.66 -22.54 3.96
N GLU A 342 17.05 -23.81 3.81
CA GLU A 342 17.35 -24.73 4.92
C GLU A 342 18.49 -24.23 5.82
N HIS A 343 19.38 -23.41 5.28
CA HIS A 343 20.50 -22.77 5.99
C HIS A 343 20.24 -21.30 6.36
N LEU A 344 18.99 -20.83 6.24
CA LEU A 344 18.60 -19.45 6.54
C LEU A 344 19.34 -18.40 5.69
N VAL A 345 19.76 -18.80 4.50
CA VAL A 345 20.36 -17.91 3.50
C VAL A 345 19.24 -17.41 2.59
N THR A 346 19.10 -16.09 2.57
CA THR A 346 18.15 -15.34 1.74
C THR A 346 18.90 -14.29 0.94
N GLY A 347 18.35 -13.86 -0.19
CA GLY A 347 18.96 -12.88 -1.08
C GLY A 347 18.59 -13.10 -2.55
N GLY A 348 19.12 -12.24 -3.41
CA GLY A 348 18.84 -12.23 -4.85
C GLY A 348 20.10 -12.19 -5.70
N VAL A 349 19.89 -12.28 -7.02
CA VAL A 349 20.88 -11.95 -8.03
C VAL A 349 20.36 -10.70 -8.75
N ASP A 350 21.13 -9.63 -8.70
CA ASP A 350 20.82 -8.33 -9.33
C ASP A 350 21.56 -8.13 -10.66
#